data_AF-A0A1J3I5A2-F1
#
_entry.id   AF-A0A1J3I5A2-F1
#
_cell.length_a   1.000
_cell.length_b   1.000
_cell.length_c   1.000
_cell.angle_alpha   90.00
_cell.angle_beta   90.00
_cell.angle_gamma   90.00
#
_symmetry.space_group_name_H-M   'P 1'
#
loop_
_entity.id
_entity.type
_entity.pdbx_description
1 polymer ?
#
loop_
_entity_poly.entity_id
_entity_poly.type
_entity_poly.pdbx_seq_one_letter_code
_entity_poly.pdbx_strand_id
1 'polypeptide(L)'
;NPHRSFADLSKTYGPIMSLKFGSMNTVVIASPEAAREVLRTHDQILSYRSPTNSIRSINHHEVSVVWLPPSSARWSFQKRTTCSDTKR
;
A
#
# COMPACT_ATOMS: atom_id res chain seq x y z
N ASN A 1 6.08 9.80 -16.07
CA ASN A 1 6.10 9.57 -14.61
C ASN A 1 4.67 9.47 -14.09
N PRO A 2 4.19 8.27 -13.72
CA PRO A 2 2.78 8.07 -13.34
C PRO A 2 2.35 8.90 -12.14
N HIS A 3 3.25 9.11 -11.17
CA HIS A 3 2.98 9.96 -10.01
C HIS A 3 2.68 11.43 -10.37
N ARG A 4 3.28 11.96 -11.46
CA ARG A 4 2.97 13.33 -11.94
C ARG A 4 1.62 13.38 -12.63
N SER A 5 1.32 12.38 -13.48
CA SER A 5 0.02 12.28 -14.14
C SER A 5 -1.13 12.17 -13.15
N PHE A 6 -0.98 11.45 -12.04
CA PHE A 6 -1.99 11.43 -10.98
C PHE A 6 -2.17 12.77 -10.27
N ALA A 7 -1.09 13.52 -10.07
CA ALA A 7 -1.15 14.86 -9.49
C ALA A 7 -1.81 15.88 -10.43
N ASP A 8 -1.73 15.69 -11.74
CA ASP A 8 -2.45 16.53 -12.71
C ASP A 8 -3.92 16.12 -12.82
N LEU A 9 -4.22 14.81 -12.81
CA LEU A 9 -5.60 14.31 -12.79
C LEU A 9 -6.36 14.74 -11.52
N SER A 10 -5.69 14.80 -10.37
CA SER A 10 -6.35 15.23 -9.13
C SER A 10 -6.80 16.68 -9.15
N LYS A 11 -6.19 17.54 -10.00
CA LYS A 11 -6.65 18.92 -10.22
C LYS A 11 -7.98 18.97 -10.97
N THR A 12 -8.25 17.99 -11.83
CA THR A 12 -9.45 17.93 -12.67
C THR A 12 -10.58 17.15 -12.00
N TYR A 13 -10.27 15.98 -11.42
CA TYR A 13 -11.26 15.05 -10.85
C TYR A 13 -11.41 15.17 -9.33
N GLY A 14 -10.50 15.90 -8.68
CA GLY A 14 -10.46 16.05 -7.23
C GLY A 14 -9.45 15.13 -6.54
N PRO A 15 -9.28 15.31 -5.21
CA PRO A 15 -8.24 14.64 -4.43
C PRO A 15 -8.48 13.14 -4.19
N ILE A 16 -9.69 12.63 -4.41
CA ILE A 16 -10.05 11.22 -4.33
C ILE A 16 -10.67 10.83 -5.67
N MET A 17 -10.00 9.96 -6.41
CA MET A 17 -10.42 9.57 -7.76
C MET A 17 -10.37 8.06 -7.95
N SER A 18 -11.36 7.51 -8.66
CA SER A 18 -11.38 6.09 -9.05
C SER A 18 -10.86 5.95 -10.47
N LEU A 19 -9.80 5.17 -10.65
CA LEU A 19 -9.18 4.88 -11.94
C LEU A 19 -9.27 3.39 -12.24
N LYS A 20 -9.53 3.06 -13.51
CA LYS A 20 -9.58 1.67 -13.98
C LYS A 20 -8.32 1.34 -14.77
N PHE A 21 -7.43 0.54 -14.18
CA PHE A 21 -6.24 0.00 -14.85
C PHE A 21 -6.58 -1.34 -15.50
N GLY A 22 -7.08 -1.29 -16.74
CA GLY A 22 -7.52 -2.47 -17.47
C GLY A 22 -8.68 -3.17 -16.76
N SER A 23 -8.42 -4.30 -16.11
CA SER A 23 -9.40 -5.02 -15.29
C SER A 23 -9.39 -4.64 -13.80
N MET A 24 -8.39 -3.90 -13.34
CA MET A 24 -8.25 -3.51 -11.93
C MET A 24 -8.88 -2.13 -11.68
N ASN A 25 -9.84 -2.04 -10.76
CA ASN A 25 -10.29 -0.74 -10.26
C ASN A 25 -9.38 -0.30 -9.11
N THR A 26 -8.93 0.94 -9.11
CA THR A 26 -8.00 1.49 -8.11
C THR A 26 -8.43 2.89 -7.72
N VAL A 27 -8.56 3.11 -6.41
CA VAL A 27 -8.81 4.44 -5.86
C VAL A 27 -7.46 5.11 -5.56
N VAL A 28 -7.26 6.29 -6.11
CA VAL A 28 -6.07 7.12 -5.87
C VAL A 28 -6.44 8.25 -4.93
N ILE A 29 -5.64 8.40 -3.88
CA ILE A 29 -5.77 9.47 -2.90
C ILE A 29 -4.59 10.42 -3.10
N ALA A 30 -4.89 11.66 -3.50
CA ALA A 30 -3.93 12.70 -3.84
C ALA A 30 -3.96 13.90 -2.87
N SER A 31 -4.68 13.80 -1.74
CA SER A 31 -4.69 14.79 -0.65
C SER A 31 -4.01 14.23 0.60
N PRO A 32 -3.19 15.03 1.30
CA PRO A 32 -2.57 14.62 2.56
C PRO A 32 -3.58 14.40 3.68
N GLU A 33 -4.67 15.17 3.73
CA GLU A 33 -5.75 15.03 4.72
C GLU A 33 -6.45 13.69 4.54
N ALA A 34 -6.89 13.40 3.31
CA ALA A 34 -7.56 12.15 2.98
C ALA A 34 -6.63 10.93 3.19
N ALA A 35 -5.35 11.04 2.82
CA ALA A 35 -4.38 9.97 3.05
C ALA A 35 -4.19 9.70 4.54
N ARG A 36 -4.14 10.75 5.37
CA ARG A 36 -4.00 10.62 6.83
C ARG A 36 -5.21 9.96 7.46
N GLU A 37 -6.42 10.30 7.03
CA GLU A 37 -7.65 9.67 7.52
C GLU A 37 -7.69 8.19 7.15
N VAL A 38 -7.39 7.86 5.90
CA VAL A 38 -7.41 6.49 5.39
C VAL A 38 -6.35 5.62 6.08
N LEU A 39 -5.14 6.11 6.23
CA LEU A 39 -4.03 5.39 6.88
C LEU A 39 -4.10 5.38 8.42
N ARG A 40 -5.02 6.13 9.04
CA ARG A 40 -5.22 6.07 10.51
C ARG A 40 -6.47 5.29 10.87
N THR A 41 -7.58 5.62 10.25
CA THR A 41 -8.90 5.08 10.59
C THR A 41 -9.12 3.71 9.93
N HIS A 42 -8.61 3.51 8.72
CA HIS A 42 -8.86 2.31 7.91
C HIS A 42 -7.60 1.49 7.64
N ASP A 43 -6.53 1.72 8.40
CA ASP A 43 -5.23 1.05 8.24
C ASP A 43 -5.37 -0.47 8.23
N GLN A 44 -6.15 -1.03 9.14
CA GLN A 44 -6.30 -2.48 9.28
C GLN A 44 -6.94 -3.14 8.04
N ILE A 45 -7.87 -2.45 7.38
CA ILE A 45 -8.58 -2.96 6.21
C ILE A 45 -7.72 -2.78 4.95
N LEU A 46 -6.99 -1.67 4.87
CA LEU A 46 -6.22 -1.28 3.68
C LEU A 46 -4.75 -1.69 3.72
N SER A 47 -4.29 -2.27 4.83
CA SER A 47 -2.95 -2.82 4.97
C SER A 47 -2.73 -4.12 4.19
N TYR A 48 -3.80 -4.77 3.71
CA TYR A 48 -3.68 -5.95 2.87
C TYR A 48 -3.12 -5.58 1.48
N ARG A 49 -2.03 -6.25 1.07
CA ARG A 49 -1.44 -6.09 -0.27
C ARG A 49 -1.54 -7.39 -1.04
N SER A 50 -2.19 -7.34 -2.21
CA SER A 50 -2.19 -8.48 -3.13
C SER A 50 -0.83 -8.54 -3.87
N PRO A 51 -0.08 -9.65 -3.78
CA PRO A 51 1.22 -9.77 -4.42
C PRO A 51 1.06 -9.88 -5.94
N THR A 52 1.86 -9.13 -6.68
CA THR A 52 1.91 -9.24 -8.15
C THR A 52 2.52 -10.57 -8.58
N ASN A 53 2.24 -10.99 -9.82
CA ASN A 53 2.79 -12.25 -10.37
C ASN A 53 4.33 -12.31 -10.30
N SER A 54 5.01 -11.17 -10.47
CA SER A 54 6.48 -11.07 -10.34
C SER A 54 6.99 -11.34 -8.92
N ILE A 55 6.21 -11.01 -7.89
CA ILE A 55 6.57 -11.30 -6.49
C ILE A 55 6.27 -12.77 -6.17
N ARG A 56 5.20 -13.33 -6.75
CA ARG A 56 4.85 -14.74 -6.60
C ARG A 56 5.86 -15.66 -7.29
N SER A 57 6.40 -15.27 -8.45
CA SER A 57 7.34 -16.11 -9.22
C SER A 57 8.63 -16.44 -8.47
N ILE A 58 9.02 -15.62 -7.49
CA ILE A 58 10.19 -15.83 -6.63
C ILE A 58 9.80 -16.19 -5.18
N ASN A 59 8.54 -16.55 -4.93
CA ASN A 59 7.98 -16.84 -3.60
C ASN A 59 8.19 -15.73 -2.54
N HIS A 60 8.51 -14.51 -2.97
CA HIS A 60 8.87 -13.43 -2.06
C HIS A 60 7.68 -12.90 -1.25
N HIS A 61 6.45 -13.19 -1.70
CA HIS A 61 5.21 -12.90 -0.96
C HIS A 61 5.09 -13.65 0.38
N GLU A 62 5.81 -14.76 0.57
CA GLU A 62 5.74 -15.59 1.78
C GLU A 62 6.80 -15.23 2.83
N VAL A 63 7.77 -14.41 2.47
CA VAL A 63 8.95 -14.11 3.31
C VAL A 63 9.16 -12.63 3.57
N SER A 64 8.70 -11.77 2.67
CA SER A 64 8.96 -10.33 2.74
C SER A 64 7.97 -9.62 3.64
N VAL A 65 8.47 -8.79 4.56
CA VAL A 65 7.65 -7.94 5.45
C VAL A 65 6.67 -7.03 4.70
N VAL A 66 6.99 -6.69 3.44
CA VAL A 66 6.17 -5.81 2.60
C VAL A 66 4.94 -6.52 2.05
N TRP A 67 5.04 -7.84 1.82
CA TRP A 67 4.02 -8.63 1.12
C TRP A 67 3.29 -9.62 2.03
N LEU A 68 3.85 -9.92 3.19
CA LEU A 68 3.20 -10.75 4.19
C LEU A 68 1.91 -10.09 4.71
N PRO A 69 0.83 -10.86 4.93
CA PRO A 69 -0.40 -10.31 5.47
C PRO A 69 -0.20 -9.86 6.93
N PRO A 70 -0.81 -8.74 7.34
CA PRO A 70 -0.72 -8.24 8.72
C PRO A 70 -1.21 -9.23 9.78
N SER A 71 -2.10 -10.14 9.39
CA SER A 71 -2.61 -11.22 10.26
C SER A 71 -1.59 -12.32 10.56
N SER A 72 -0.47 -12.38 9.84
CA SER A 72 0.54 -13.43 10.07
C SER A 72 1.44 -13.10 11.26
N ALA A 73 1.73 -14.12 12.09
CA ALA A 73 2.69 -14.00 13.18
C ALA A 73 4.09 -13.61 12.67
N ARG A 74 4.46 -14.09 11.48
CA ARG A 74 5.74 -13.79 10.83
C ARG A 74 5.89 -12.30 10.50
N TRP A 75 4.84 -11.64 9.99
CA TRP A 75 4.85 -10.19 9.74
C TRP A 75 5.10 -9.39 11.02
N SER A 76 4.39 -9.72 12.10
CA SER A 76 4.54 -9.05 13.40
C SER A 76 5.94 -9.22 13.99
N PHE A 77 6.49 -10.44 13.92
CA PHE A 77 7.86 -10.72 14.36
C PHE A 77 8.88 -9.90 13.56
N GLN A 78 8.79 -9.92 12.24
CA GLN A 78 9.73 -9.22 11.37
C GLN A 78 9.69 -7.71 11.59
N LYS A 79 8.49 -7.11 11.67
CA LYS A 79 8.30 -5.69 12.02
C LYS A 79 8.98 -5.30 13.33
N ARG A 80 8.82 -6.13 14.37
CA ARG A 80 9.46 -5.88 15.67
C ARG A 80 10.98 -5.82 15.52
N THR A 81 11.58 -6.87 14.94
CA THR A 81 13.04 -6.95 14.76
C THR A 81 13.59 -5.78 13.96
N THR A 82 12.97 -5.44 12.83
CA THR A 82 13.44 -4.35 11.95
C THR A 82 13.30 -2.98 12.58
N CYS A 83 12.22 -2.73 13.34
CA CYS A 83 12.00 -1.44 14.00
C CYS A 83 12.87 -1.25 15.25
N SER A 84 13.26 -2.33 15.93
CA SER A 84 14.22 -2.23 17.03
C SER A 84 15.63 -1.86 16.58
N ASP A 85 16.04 -2.25 15.36
CA ASP A 85 17.34 -1.85 14.79
C ASP A 85 17.37 -0.40 14.30
N THR A 86 16.23 0.19 13.92
CA THR A 86 16.18 1.60 13.46
C THR A 86 16.31 2.62 14.59
N LYS A 87 16.43 2.17 15.84
CA LYS A 87 16.58 3.02 17.04
C LYS A 87 18.00 3.02 17.60
N ARG A 88 18.96 2.34 16.96
CA ARG A 88 20.37 2.32 17.34
C ARG A 88 21.20 3.17 16.40
#